data_AF-D3BMC7-F1
#
_entry.id   AF-D3BMC7-F1
#
_cell.length_a   1.000
_cell.length_b   1.000
_cell.length_c   1.000
_cell.angle_alpha   90.00
_cell.angle_beta   90.00
_cell.angle_gamma   90.00
#
_symmetry.space_group_name_H-M   'P 1'
#
loop_
_entity.id
_entity.type
_entity.pdbx_description
1 polymer ?
#
loop_
_entity_poly.entity_id
_entity_poly.type
_entity_poly.pdbx_seq_one_letter_code
_entity_poly.pdbx_strand_id
1 'polypeptide(L)'
;MNNSEDITSVVNQVTQALEALHNPHSNVQIFNQSQEFLEEVKRRPNAYSYALVILTHPNEIVRHFGLHIIENLVKNQWVNASENDKQSVKNEILGFISKVQVNEQKFIKEKMVTVIVEIVKRDWPQRWANLLDSLVQISSLGETQAEVVLLTMGQLPHEIIFDSTSNNMIALSEQRKKDLMAGTLQTLPGKRQRQSQRESSVHATLDVAILHRMGTYRIDSPA
;
A
#
# COMPACT_ATOMS: atom_id res chain seq x y z
N MET A 1 3.40 -27.06 15.55
CA MET A 1 1.95 -27.29 15.38
C MET A 1 1.11 -26.20 16.07
N ASN A 2 1.49 -25.64 17.23
CA ASN A 2 0.70 -24.59 17.91
C ASN A 2 0.50 -23.25 17.15
N ASN A 3 1.47 -22.76 16.38
CA ASN A 3 1.39 -21.39 15.85
C ASN A 3 0.35 -21.23 14.71
N SER A 4 0.14 -22.26 13.89
CA SER A 4 -0.81 -22.22 12.76
C SER A 4 -2.27 -22.39 13.22
N GLU A 5 -2.51 -23.19 14.25
CA GLU A 5 -3.82 -23.36 14.86
C GLU A 5 -4.26 -22.07 15.59
N ASP A 6 -3.33 -21.38 16.25
CA ASP A 6 -3.59 -20.08 16.87
C ASP A 6 -3.91 -18.99 15.83
N ILE A 7 -3.14 -18.91 14.73
CA ILE A 7 -3.41 -17.95 13.64
C ILE A 7 -4.81 -18.17 13.04
N THR A 8 -5.16 -19.42 12.74
CA THR A 8 -6.47 -19.72 12.14
C THR A 8 -7.61 -19.36 13.09
N SER A 9 -7.45 -19.65 14.39
CA SER A 9 -8.42 -19.27 15.42
C SER A 9 -8.62 -17.75 15.49
N VAL A 10 -7.52 -16.97 15.50
CA VAL A 10 -7.60 -15.51 15.52
C VAL A 10 -8.26 -14.96 14.27
N VAL A 11 -7.96 -15.50 13.08
CA VAL A 11 -8.60 -15.07 11.82
C VAL A 11 -10.10 -15.35 11.82
N ASN A 12 -10.53 -16.48 12.38
CA ASN A 12 -11.95 -16.77 12.55
C ASN A 12 -12.63 -15.79 13.52
N GLN A 13 -11.99 -15.44 14.64
CA GLN A 13 -12.51 -14.45 15.57
C GLN A 13 -12.58 -13.05 14.95
N VAL A 14 -11.59 -12.66 14.13
CA VAL A 14 -11.61 -11.41 13.36
C VAL A 14 -12.80 -11.38 12.41
N THR A 15 -13.06 -12.50 11.73
CA THR A 15 -14.21 -12.62 10.81
C THR A 15 -15.53 -12.43 11.54
N GLN A 16 -15.72 -13.12 12.68
CA GLN A 16 -16.92 -12.98 13.51
C GLN A 16 -17.10 -11.56 14.06
N ALA A 17 -16.02 -10.93 14.51
CA ALA A 17 -16.05 -9.55 14.99
C ALA A 17 -16.47 -8.57 13.87
N LEU A 18 -15.94 -8.75 12.66
CA LEU A 18 -16.33 -7.92 11.51
C LEU A 18 -17.77 -8.15 11.07
N GLU A 19 -18.27 -9.39 11.14
CA GLU A 19 -19.69 -9.69 10.88
C GLU A 19 -20.59 -9.02 11.91
N ALA A 20 -20.22 -9.04 13.19
CA ALA A 20 -20.95 -8.37 14.25
C ALA A 20 -21.00 -6.84 14.05
N LEU A 21 -19.92 -6.21 13.60
CA LEU A 21 -19.90 -4.76 13.33
C LEU A 21 -20.80 -4.34 12.16
N HIS A 22 -21.00 -5.22 11.17
CA HIS A 22 -21.84 -4.93 10.00
C HIS A 22 -23.28 -5.44 10.15
N ASN A 23 -23.61 -6.15 11.23
CA ASN A 23 -24.96 -6.59 11.51
C ASN A 23 -25.78 -5.47 12.18
N PRO A 24 -26.85 -4.95 11.54
CA PRO A 24 -27.66 -3.86 12.07
C PRO A 24 -28.45 -4.25 13.34
N HIS A 25 -28.50 -5.54 13.68
CA HIS A 25 -29.15 -6.05 14.89
C HIS A 25 -28.17 -6.39 16.02
N SER A 26 -26.88 -6.12 15.85
CA SER A 26 -25.90 -6.30 16.93
C SER A 26 -26.20 -5.38 18.09
N ASN A 27 -26.20 -5.94 19.31
CA ASN A 27 -26.33 -5.12 20.51
C ASN A 27 -25.05 -4.30 20.73
N VAL A 28 -25.19 -3.17 21.44
CA VAL A 28 -24.09 -2.21 21.67
C VAL A 28 -22.88 -2.87 22.35
N GLN A 29 -23.12 -3.86 23.22
CA GLN A 29 -22.04 -4.55 23.93
C GLN A 29 -21.17 -5.40 23.00
N ILE A 30 -21.78 -6.23 22.15
CA ILE A 30 -21.07 -7.06 21.16
C ILE A 30 -20.33 -6.18 20.16
N PHE A 31 -20.97 -5.08 19.72
CA PHE A 31 -20.33 -4.10 18.84
C PHE A 31 -19.05 -3.54 19.45
N ASN A 32 -19.13 -3.03 20.69
CA ASN A 32 -17.98 -2.44 21.38
C ASN A 32 -16.88 -3.48 21.64
N GLN A 33 -17.24 -4.70 22.06
CA GLN A 33 -16.29 -5.80 22.27
C GLN A 33 -15.58 -6.20 20.97
N SER A 34 -16.32 -6.27 19.86
CA SER A 34 -15.77 -6.58 18.54
C SER A 34 -14.80 -5.49 18.08
N GLN A 35 -15.15 -4.22 18.28
CA GLN A 35 -14.28 -3.10 17.94
C GLN A 35 -13.00 -3.10 18.78
N GLU A 36 -13.10 -3.31 20.09
CA GLU A 36 -11.95 -3.40 20.99
C GLU A 36 -11.01 -4.54 20.60
N PHE A 37 -11.57 -5.73 20.33
CA PHE A 37 -10.80 -6.88 19.88
C PHE A 37 -10.04 -6.61 18.58
N LEU A 38 -10.70 -6.01 17.59
CA LEU A 38 -10.06 -5.68 16.31
C LEU A 38 -8.92 -4.65 16.47
N GLU A 39 -9.07 -3.67 17.37
CA GLU A 39 -7.99 -2.73 17.69
C GLU A 39 -6.83 -3.39 18.43
N GLU A 40 -7.11 -4.34 19.33
CA GLU A 40 -6.10 -5.14 20.00
C GLU A 40 -5.28 -5.97 19.01
N VAL A 41 -5.96 -6.67 18.09
CA VAL A 41 -5.31 -7.51 17.06
C VAL A 41 -4.30 -6.71 16.23
N LYS A 42 -4.61 -5.47 15.84
CA LYS A 42 -3.69 -4.60 15.09
C LYS A 42 -2.40 -4.28 15.85
N ARG A 43 -2.45 -4.27 17.19
CA ARG A 43 -1.32 -3.89 18.07
C ARG A 43 -0.46 -5.08 18.48
N ARG A 44 -0.91 -6.32 18.23
CA ARG A 44 -0.15 -7.52 18.59
C ARG A 44 1.19 -7.58 17.84
N PRO A 45 2.28 -8.08 18.46
CA PRO A 45 3.59 -8.19 17.82
C PRO A 45 3.60 -9.07 16.56
N ASN A 46 2.73 -10.08 16.51
CA ASN A 46 2.59 -10.99 15.37
C ASN A 46 1.43 -10.62 14.43
N ALA A 47 0.92 -9.39 14.50
CA ALA A 47 -0.23 -8.96 13.69
C ALA A 47 -0.01 -9.14 12.18
N TYR A 48 1.25 -9.05 11.74
CA TYR A 48 1.67 -9.31 10.38
C TYR A 48 1.23 -10.69 9.88
N SER A 49 1.45 -11.74 10.68
CA SER A 49 1.14 -13.12 10.32
C SER A 49 -0.37 -13.32 10.09
N TYR A 50 -1.21 -12.65 10.88
CA TYR A 50 -2.66 -12.66 10.66
C TYR A 50 -3.03 -11.95 9.36
N ALA A 51 -2.41 -10.79 9.09
CA ALA A 51 -2.70 -10.00 7.90
C ALA A 51 -2.45 -10.79 6.61
N LEU A 52 -1.36 -11.57 6.53
CA LEU A 52 -1.07 -12.44 5.39
C LEU A 52 -2.19 -13.43 5.10
N VAL A 53 -2.67 -14.11 6.14
CA VAL A 53 -3.76 -15.08 6.00
C VAL A 53 -5.06 -14.37 5.62
N ILE A 54 -5.36 -13.25 6.28
CA ILE A 54 -6.57 -12.43 6.06
C ILE A 54 -6.64 -11.90 4.62
N LEU A 55 -5.52 -11.50 4.01
CA LEU A 55 -5.51 -11.00 2.63
C LEU A 55 -5.92 -12.06 1.61
N THR A 56 -5.78 -13.34 1.92
CA THR A 56 -6.24 -14.44 1.06
C THR A 56 -7.72 -14.77 1.22
N HIS A 57 -8.42 -14.11 2.15
CA HIS A 57 -9.80 -14.42 2.50
C HIS A 57 -10.78 -14.03 1.37
N PRO A 58 -11.84 -14.82 1.08
CA PRO A 58 -12.79 -14.52 0.01
C PRO A 58 -13.67 -13.30 0.30
N ASN A 59 -13.94 -12.99 1.57
CA ASN A 59 -14.72 -11.83 1.98
C ASN A 59 -13.88 -10.52 1.88
N GLU A 60 -14.37 -9.56 1.09
CA GLU A 60 -13.75 -8.25 0.86
C GLU A 60 -13.59 -7.41 2.14
N ILE A 61 -14.57 -7.44 3.05
CA ILE A 61 -14.51 -6.72 4.33
C ILE A 61 -13.36 -7.24 5.19
N VAL A 62 -13.19 -8.56 5.20
CA VAL A 62 -12.10 -9.23 5.93
C VAL A 62 -10.75 -8.87 5.31
N ARG A 63 -10.61 -8.90 3.98
CA ARG A 63 -9.39 -8.44 3.29
C ARG A 63 -9.07 -6.98 3.58
N HIS A 64 -10.08 -6.11 3.57
CA HIS A 64 -9.93 -4.69 3.90
C HIS A 64 -9.35 -4.49 5.30
N PHE A 65 -9.81 -5.27 6.27
CA PHE A 65 -9.24 -5.26 7.61
C PHE A 65 -7.78 -5.74 7.62
N GLY A 66 -7.43 -6.76 6.83
CA GLY A 66 -6.04 -7.19 6.63
C GLY A 66 -5.13 -6.05 6.15
N LEU A 67 -5.60 -5.25 5.19
CA LEU A 67 -4.89 -4.05 4.73
C LEU A 67 -4.74 -2.99 5.84
N HIS A 68 -5.74 -2.83 6.71
CA HIS A 68 -5.63 -1.96 7.89
C HIS A 68 -4.58 -2.44 8.90
N ILE A 69 -4.45 -3.76 9.10
CA ILE A 69 -3.39 -4.31 9.96
C ILE A 69 -2.02 -3.93 9.38
N ILE A 70 -1.81 -4.14 8.07
CA ILE A 70 -0.54 -3.81 7.41
C ILE A 70 -0.26 -2.31 7.52
N GLU A 71 -1.24 -1.46 7.24
CA GLU A 71 -1.08 -0.01 7.40
C GLU A 71 -0.64 0.36 8.83
N ASN A 72 -1.28 -0.21 9.85
CA ASN A 72 -0.93 0.04 11.25
C ASN A 72 0.50 -0.39 11.58
N LEU A 73 0.91 -1.57 11.09
CA LEU A 73 2.28 -2.08 11.24
C LEU A 73 3.30 -1.14 10.58
N VAL A 74 3.02 -0.72 9.35
CA VAL A 74 3.89 0.19 8.59
C VAL A 74 3.99 1.55 9.30
N LYS A 75 2.88 2.06 9.85
CA LYS A 75 2.88 3.36 10.55
C LYS A 75 3.60 3.33 11.89
N ASN A 76 3.38 2.29 12.69
CA ASN A 76 3.72 2.31 14.11
C ASN A 76 4.90 1.40 14.49
N GLN A 77 5.18 0.37 13.70
CA GLN A 77 6.13 -0.69 14.08
C GLN A 77 7.25 -0.90 13.04
N TRP A 78 7.14 -0.27 11.86
CA TRP A 78 8.04 -0.51 10.73
C TRP A 78 9.51 -0.30 11.06
N VAL A 79 9.86 0.75 11.80
CA VAL A 79 11.28 1.02 12.13
C VAL A 79 11.89 -0.15 12.91
N ASN A 80 11.12 -0.75 13.82
CA ASN A 80 11.55 -1.81 14.73
C ASN A 80 11.33 -3.23 14.16
N ALA A 81 10.58 -3.37 13.07
CA ALA A 81 10.34 -4.65 12.42
C ALA A 81 11.64 -5.23 11.83
N SER A 82 11.77 -6.56 11.87
CA SER A 82 12.91 -7.24 11.25
C SER A 82 12.91 -7.08 9.73
N GLU A 83 14.07 -7.17 9.10
CA GLU A 83 14.15 -7.05 7.63
C GLU A 83 13.38 -8.18 6.92
N ASN A 84 13.33 -9.37 7.53
CA ASN A 84 12.52 -10.49 7.03
C ASN A 84 11.02 -10.17 7.05
N ASP A 85 10.51 -9.58 8.12
CA ASP A 85 9.10 -9.20 8.22
C ASP A 85 8.77 -8.10 7.21
N LYS A 86 9.64 -7.09 7.09
CA LYS A 86 9.50 -6.02 6.09
C LYS A 86 9.46 -6.57 4.67
N GLN A 87 10.39 -7.46 4.33
CA GLN A 87 10.44 -8.07 3.02
C GLN A 87 9.20 -8.91 2.75
N SER A 88 8.70 -9.61 3.75
CA SER A 88 7.52 -10.44 3.62
C SER A 88 6.26 -9.57 3.42
N VAL A 89 6.11 -8.44 4.14
CA VAL A 89 5.06 -7.43 3.89
C VAL A 89 5.14 -6.88 2.45
N LYS A 90 6.34 -6.49 2.01
CA LYS A 90 6.58 -5.97 0.65
C LYS A 90 6.18 -6.98 -0.42
N ASN A 91 6.55 -8.25 -0.24
CA ASN A 91 6.20 -9.32 -1.16
C ASN A 91 4.70 -9.57 -1.17
N GLU A 92 4.05 -9.58 0.00
CA GLU A 92 2.61 -9.82 0.06
C GLU A 92 1.81 -8.70 -0.59
N ILE A 93 2.13 -7.42 -0.33
CA ILE A 93 1.37 -6.31 -0.94
C ILE A 93 1.54 -6.28 -2.46
N LEU A 94 2.75 -6.55 -2.98
CA LEU A 94 2.97 -6.67 -4.42
C LEU A 94 2.23 -7.88 -5.00
N GLY A 95 2.26 -9.02 -4.30
CA GLY A 95 1.48 -10.22 -4.65
C GLY A 95 -0.02 -9.96 -4.68
N PHE A 96 -0.53 -9.20 -3.72
CA PHE A 96 -1.93 -8.82 -3.62
C PHE A 96 -2.35 -7.92 -4.79
N ILE A 97 -1.55 -6.90 -5.12
CA ILE A 97 -1.80 -6.03 -6.27
C ILE A 97 -1.75 -6.84 -7.58
N SER A 98 -0.79 -7.76 -7.75
CA SER A 98 -0.69 -8.57 -8.97
C SER A 98 -1.92 -9.43 -9.24
N LYS A 99 -2.65 -9.83 -8.18
CA LYS A 99 -3.83 -10.71 -8.26
C LYS A 99 -5.15 -9.95 -8.24
N VAL A 100 -5.14 -8.62 -8.24
CA VAL A 100 -6.37 -7.82 -8.21
C VAL A 100 -7.29 -8.18 -9.38
N GLN A 101 -8.57 -8.37 -9.10
CA GLN A 101 -9.56 -8.75 -10.10
C GLN A 101 -10.28 -7.52 -10.66
N VAL A 102 -10.79 -7.61 -11.89
CA VAL A 102 -11.51 -6.52 -12.57
C VAL A 102 -12.74 -6.06 -11.78
N ASN A 103 -13.41 -6.99 -11.09
CA ASN A 103 -14.57 -6.73 -10.24
C ASN A 103 -14.21 -6.42 -8.78
N GLU A 104 -12.94 -6.20 -8.45
CA GLU A 104 -12.52 -5.85 -7.10
C GLU A 104 -13.15 -4.50 -6.68
N GLN A 105 -13.65 -4.45 -5.45
CA GLN A 105 -14.32 -3.26 -4.95
C GLN A 105 -13.38 -2.06 -4.92
N LYS A 106 -13.94 -0.89 -5.23
CA LYS A 106 -13.21 0.38 -5.24
C LYS A 106 -12.49 0.66 -3.91
N PHE A 107 -13.17 0.44 -2.79
CA PHE A 107 -12.60 0.72 -1.46
C PHE A 107 -11.40 -0.18 -1.14
N ILE A 108 -11.37 -1.42 -1.66
CA ILE A 108 -10.21 -2.30 -1.52
C ILE A 108 -9.05 -1.73 -2.34
N LYS A 109 -9.27 -1.37 -3.61
CA LYS A 109 -8.22 -0.76 -4.47
C LYS A 109 -7.65 0.51 -3.85
N GLU A 110 -8.50 1.42 -3.37
CA GLU A 110 -8.06 2.64 -2.67
C GLU A 110 -7.22 2.32 -1.42
N LYS A 111 -7.62 1.31 -0.67
CA LYS A 111 -6.88 0.87 0.50
C LYS A 111 -5.54 0.23 0.15
N MET A 112 -5.47 -0.60 -0.90
CA MET A 112 -4.21 -1.16 -1.41
C MET A 112 -3.22 -0.06 -1.75
N VAL A 113 -3.67 0.94 -2.51
CA VAL A 113 -2.86 2.10 -2.92
C VAL A 113 -2.33 2.83 -1.68
N THR A 114 -3.20 3.09 -0.69
CA THR A 114 -2.79 3.74 0.57
C THR A 114 -1.68 2.95 1.27
N VAL A 115 -1.83 1.63 1.40
CA VAL A 115 -0.86 0.77 2.08
C VAL A 115 0.49 0.76 1.36
N ILE A 116 0.51 0.55 0.05
CA ILE A 116 1.78 0.53 -0.68
C ILE A 116 2.48 1.88 -0.62
N VAL A 117 1.74 3.00 -0.75
CA VAL A 117 2.32 4.34 -0.63
C VAL A 117 2.98 4.55 0.74
N GLU A 118 2.34 4.11 1.82
CA GLU A 118 2.94 4.17 3.16
C GLU A 118 4.27 3.40 3.26
N ILE A 119 4.40 2.24 2.60
CA ILE A 119 5.65 1.47 2.58
C ILE A 119 6.71 2.19 1.74
N VAL A 120 6.32 2.70 0.56
CA VAL A 120 7.22 3.43 -0.35
C VAL A 120 7.81 4.67 0.33
N LYS A 121 7.01 5.44 1.07
CA LYS A 121 7.46 6.60 1.86
C LYS A 121 8.62 6.25 2.80
N ARG A 122 8.66 5.02 3.33
CA ARG A 122 9.63 4.57 4.35
C ARG A 122 10.89 3.90 3.78
N ASP A 123 10.75 3.09 2.74
CA ASP A 123 11.84 2.23 2.29
C ASP A 123 12.40 2.57 0.90
N TRP A 124 11.60 3.12 -0.01
CA TRP A 124 12.09 3.46 -1.36
C TRP A 124 12.77 4.84 -1.36
N PRO A 125 13.88 5.11 -2.08
CA PRO A 125 14.51 4.25 -3.07
C PRO A 125 15.54 3.26 -2.52
N GLN A 126 16.25 3.57 -1.43
CA GLN A 126 17.43 2.80 -1.05
C GLN A 126 17.16 1.39 -0.49
N ARG A 127 16.13 1.21 0.34
CA ARG A 127 15.77 -0.08 0.98
C ARG A 127 14.77 -0.90 0.16
N TRP A 128 14.36 -0.39 -0.99
CA TRP A 128 13.46 -1.09 -1.90
C TRP A 128 13.76 -0.75 -3.36
N ALA A 129 15.02 -0.88 -3.77
CA ALA A 129 15.52 -0.39 -5.05
C ALA A 129 14.80 -0.95 -6.28
N ASN A 130 14.34 -2.21 -6.22
CA ASN A 130 13.62 -2.90 -7.29
C ASN A 130 12.11 -2.65 -7.31
N LEU A 131 11.59 -1.71 -6.50
CA LEU A 131 10.16 -1.41 -6.46
C LEU A 131 9.61 -1.10 -7.86
N LEU A 132 10.28 -0.23 -8.61
CA LEU A 132 9.76 0.24 -9.89
C LEU A 132 9.76 -0.85 -10.95
N ASP A 133 10.80 -1.68 -10.99
CA ASP A 133 10.83 -2.86 -11.85
C ASP A 133 9.65 -3.79 -11.53
N SER A 134 9.36 -3.97 -10.23
CA SER A 134 8.24 -4.79 -9.77
C SER A 134 6.89 -4.19 -10.18
N LEU A 135 6.71 -2.87 -10.03
CA LEU A 135 5.48 -2.17 -10.44
C LEU A 135 5.27 -2.19 -11.96
N VAL A 136 6.34 -2.09 -12.74
CA VAL A 136 6.28 -2.22 -14.21
C VAL A 136 5.91 -3.65 -14.62
N GLN A 137 6.47 -4.67 -13.96
CA GLN A 137 6.06 -6.05 -14.19
C GLN A 137 4.59 -6.26 -13.85
N ILE A 138 4.13 -5.74 -12.72
CA ILE A 138 2.73 -5.85 -12.29
C ILE A 138 1.78 -5.13 -13.27
N SER A 139 2.12 -3.92 -13.71
CA SER A 139 1.27 -3.18 -14.65
C SER A 139 1.13 -3.87 -16.01
N SER A 140 2.09 -4.71 -16.38
CA SER A 140 2.03 -5.50 -17.61
C SER A 140 1.09 -6.72 -17.53
N LEU A 141 0.60 -7.09 -16.34
CA LEU A 141 -0.29 -8.25 -16.15
C LEU A 141 -1.73 -7.99 -16.64
N GLY A 142 -2.17 -6.74 -16.66
CA GLY A 142 -3.53 -6.39 -17.06
C GLY A 142 -3.92 -4.95 -16.73
N GLU A 143 -5.06 -4.50 -17.26
CA GLU A 143 -5.54 -3.13 -17.09
C GLU A 143 -5.83 -2.78 -15.63
N THR A 144 -6.39 -3.72 -14.84
CA THR A 144 -6.68 -3.48 -13.42
C THR A 144 -5.40 -3.34 -12.59
N GLN A 145 -4.39 -4.15 -12.89
CA GLN A 145 -3.07 -4.03 -12.26
C GLN A 145 -2.41 -2.70 -12.64
N ALA A 146 -2.47 -2.33 -13.92
CA ALA A 146 -1.96 -1.05 -14.41
C ALA A 146 -2.65 0.14 -13.73
N GLU A 147 -3.98 0.08 -13.56
CA GLU A 147 -4.77 1.10 -12.84
C GLU A 147 -4.24 1.29 -11.41
N VAL A 148 -4.08 0.21 -10.63
CA VAL A 148 -3.61 0.28 -9.24
C VAL A 148 -2.16 0.81 -9.17
N VAL A 149 -1.29 0.40 -10.10
CA VAL A 149 0.08 0.93 -10.20
C VAL A 149 0.09 2.42 -10.52
N LEU A 150 -0.74 2.86 -11.48
CA LEU A 150 -0.88 4.28 -11.85
C LEU A 150 -1.41 5.12 -10.69
N LEU A 151 -2.41 4.61 -9.96
CA LEU A 151 -2.94 5.27 -8.76
C LEU A 151 -1.85 5.41 -7.68
N THR A 152 -1.06 4.36 -7.46
CA THR A 152 0.09 4.37 -6.55
C THR A 152 1.10 5.45 -6.94
N MET A 153 1.58 5.43 -8.18
CA MET A 153 2.54 6.42 -8.69
C MET A 153 1.96 7.84 -8.68
N GLY A 154 0.67 7.99 -8.93
CA GLY A 154 -0.03 9.27 -8.93
C GLY A 154 -0.29 9.84 -7.53
N GLN A 155 -0.40 9.00 -6.49
CA GLN A 155 -0.61 9.43 -5.11
C GLN A 155 0.72 9.74 -4.39
N LEU A 156 1.81 9.07 -4.77
CA LEU A 156 3.13 9.26 -4.13
C LEU A 156 3.59 10.73 -4.06
N PRO A 157 3.63 11.52 -5.14
CA PRO A 157 4.07 12.92 -5.07
C PRO A 157 3.18 13.75 -4.15
N HIS A 158 1.86 13.51 -4.17
CA HIS A 158 0.92 14.21 -3.30
C HIS A 158 1.21 13.91 -1.83
N GLU A 159 1.37 12.64 -1.48
CA GLU A 159 1.69 12.21 -0.12
C GLU A 159 3.06 12.72 0.35
N ILE A 160 4.04 12.87 -0.54
CA ILE A 160 5.37 13.41 -0.19
C ILE A 160 5.33 14.92 0.07
N ILE A 161 4.52 15.66 -0.71
CA ILE A 161 4.44 17.12 -0.66
C ILE A 161 3.47 17.59 0.44
N PHE A 162 2.34 16.92 0.61
CA PHE A 162 1.22 17.36 1.45
C PHE A 162 1.11 16.65 2.82
N ASP A 163 2.05 15.77 3.21
CA ASP A 163 2.06 15.10 4.56
C ASP A 163 2.20 16.09 5.75
N SER A 164 2.13 17.40 5.53
CA SER A 164 2.28 18.44 6.55
C SER A 164 1.03 18.68 7.42
N THR A 165 -0.06 17.94 7.24
CA THR A 165 -1.35 18.21 7.94
C THR A 165 -1.79 17.16 8.95
N SER A 166 -1.11 16.02 9.11
CA SER A 166 -1.44 15.07 10.18
C SER A 166 -0.53 15.28 11.39
N ASN A 167 -1.07 15.97 12.41
CA ASN A 167 -0.43 16.34 13.68
C ASN A 167 0.13 15.18 14.55
N ASN A 168 0.35 13.97 14.01
CA ASN A 168 0.88 12.83 14.77
C ASN A 168 1.84 11.89 13.99
N MET A 169 2.39 12.30 12.84
CA MET A 169 3.40 11.48 12.13
C MET A 169 4.61 12.33 11.76
N ILE A 170 5.80 11.77 11.92
CA ILE A 170 7.08 12.39 11.59
C ILE A 170 6.99 12.94 10.17
N ALA A 171 6.91 14.28 10.04
CA ALA A 171 6.96 14.93 8.75
C ALA A 171 8.19 14.39 7.98
N LEU A 172 7.98 13.87 6.77
CA LEU A 172 9.06 13.38 5.93
C LEU A 172 10.14 14.46 5.86
N SER A 173 11.38 14.12 6.23
CA SER A 173 12.47 15.10 6.23
C SER A 173 12.65 15.68 4.82
N GLU A 174 13.10 16.94 4.73
CA GLU A 174 13.38 17.57 3.43
C GLU A 174 14.37 16.76 2.58
N GLN A 175 15.32 16.07 3.23
CA GLN A 175 16.21 15.14 2.54
C GLN A 175 15.46 13.93 1.98
N ARG A 176 14.53 13.36 2.77
CA ARG A 176 13.70 12.24 2.32
C ARG A 176 12.81 12.63 1.14
N LYS A 177 12.22 13.83 1.18
CA LYS A 177 11.46 14.39 0.05
C LYS A 177 12.33 14.49 -1.21
N LYS A 178 13.55 15.02 -1.09
CA LYS A 178 14.51 15.10 -2.21
C LYS A 178 14.87 13.73 -2.77
N ASP A 179 15.14 12.74 -1.92
CA ASP A 179 15.49 11.39 -2.35
C ASP A 179 14.33 10.71 -3.09
N LEU A 180 13.10 10.87 -2.60
CA LEU A 180 11.90 10.35 -3.25
C LEU A 180 11.64 11.05 -4.58
N MET A 181 11.74 12.38 -4.63
CA MET A 181 11.61 13.13 -5.89
C MET A 181 12.69 12.74 -6.90
N ALA A 182 13.95 12.60 -6.45
CA ALA A 182 15.06 12.19 -7.31
C ALA A 182 14.86 10.78 -7.86
N GLY A 183 14.38 9.84 -7.04
CA GLY A 183 14.01 8.51 -7.50
C GLY A 183 12.93 8.56 -8.59
N THR A 184 11.92 9.43 -8.45
CA THR A 184 10.79 9.54 -9.40
C THR A 184 11.26 10.20 -10.70
N LEU A 185 12.21 11.13 -10.60
CA LEU A 185 12.80 11.83 -11.75
C LEU A 185 13.79 10.94 -12.53
N GLN A 186 14.54 10.07 -11.86
CA GLN A 186 15.49 9.16 -12.51
C GLN A 186 14.79 8.08 -13.36
N THR A 187 13.51 7.81 -13.08
CA THR A 187 12.74 6.77 -13.75
C THR A 187 11.91 7.28 -14.91
N LEU A 188 11.90 8.60 -15.12
CA LEU A 188 11.44 9.21 -16.36
C LEU A 188 12.49 8.97 -17.47
N PRO A 189 12.11 8.40 -18.62
CA PRO A 189 13.02 8.18 -19.75
C PRO A 189 13.42 9.48 -20.50
N GLY A 190 13.44 10.62 -19.81
CA GLY A 190 13.84 11.92 -20.38
C GLY A 190 15.35 12.09 -20.57
N LYS A 191 16.19 11.17 -20.08
CA LYS A 191 17.65 11.21 -20.25
C LYS A 191 18.33 9.87 -20.59
N ARG A 192 17.58 8.82 -20.95
CA ARG A 192 18.18 7.66 -21.66
C ARG A 192 17.96 7.86 -23.15
N GLN A 193 19.06 8.20 -23.81
CA GLN A 193 19.21 8.50 -25.22
C GLN A 193 18.20 7.83 -26.17
N ARG A 194 17.76 8.66 -27.12
CA ARG A 194 17.41 8.31 -28.51
C ARG A 194 18.35 7.22 -29.08
N GLN A 195 18.12 5.96 -28.77
CA GLN A 195 18.68 4.78 -29.46
C GLN A 195 18.22 3.50 -28.76
N SER A 196 16.95 3.15 -28.93
CA SER A 196 16.54 1.76 -29.17
C SER A 196 15.04 1.74 -29.40
N GLN A 197 14.65 1.17 -30.52
CA GLN A 197 13.27 1.14 -31.00
C GLN A 197 12.45 0.11 -30.23
N ARG A 198 11.16 0.43 -30.07
CA ARG A 198 10.01 -0.48 -29.86
C ARG A 198 10.01 -1.30 -28.56
N GLU A 199 9.57 -0.68 -27.46
CA GLU A 199 8.94 -1.44 -26.37
C GLU A 199 7.68 -0.76 -25.84
N SER A 200 6.57 -1.53 -25.91
CA SER A 200 5.29 -1.44 -25.17
C SER A 200 4.58 -0.08 -25.00
N SER A 201 3.37 -0.01 -25.57
CA SER A 201 2.37 1.07 -25.42
C SER A 201 2.00 1.40 -23.96
N VAL A 202 2.25 0.49 -23.01
CA VAL A 202 1.91 0.68 -21.59
C VAL A 202 2.91 1.60 -20.91
N HIS A 203 4.20 1.51 -21.28
CA HIS A 203 5.26 2.34 -20.71
C HIS A 203 5.10 3.81 -21.10
N ALA A 204 4.76 4.06 -22.37
CA ALA A 204 4.43 5.40 -22.87
C ALA A 204 3.20 6.02 -22.19
N THR A 205 2.21 5.20 -21.81
CA THR A 205 1.00 5.68 -21.14
C THR A 205 1.28 6.08 -19.69
N LEU A 206 2.11 5.31 -18.97
CA LEU A 206 2.61 5.65 -17.64
C LEU A 206 3.46 6.93 -17.66
N ASP A 207 4.37 7.05 -18.63
CA ASP A 207 5.23 8.23 -18.77
C ASP A 207 4.43 9.51 -19.05
N VAL A 208 3.44 9.45 -19.95
CA VAL A 208 2.56 10.58 -20.27
C VAL A 208 1.66 10.94 -19.07
N ALA A 209 1.14 9.95 -18.34
CA ALA A 209 0.32 10.19 -17.16
C ALA A 209 1.12 10.87 -16.03
N ILE A 210 2.36 10.43 -15.79
CA ILE A 210 3.27 11.03 -14.80
C ILE A 210 3.64 12.47 -15.22
N LEU A 211 3.98 12.70 -16.49
CA LEU A 211 4.34 14.02 -17.00
C LEU A 211 3.17 15.01 -17.00
N HIS A 212 1.97 14.57 -17.39
CA HIS A 212 0.78 15.43 -17.37
C HIS A 212 0.41 15.86 -15.95
N ARG A 213 0.50 14.94 -14.98
CA ARG A 213 0.23 15.27 -13.56
C ARG A 213 1.32 16.12 -12.93
N MET A 214 2.59 15.96 -13.30
CA MET A 214 3.67 16.83 -12.77
C MET A 214 3.67 18.22 -13.40
N GLY A 215 3.27 18.35 -14.68
CA GLY A 215 3.16 19.63 -15.38
C GLY A 215 2.12 20.58 -14.79
N THR A 216 1.09 20.04 -14.13
CA THR A 216 0.06 20.83 -13.44
C THR A 216 0.48 21.32 -12.05
N TYR A 217 1.64 20.88 -11.51
CA TYR A 217 2.21 21.33 -10.24
C TYR A 217 3.48 22.16 -10.43
N ARG A 218 3.64 22.83 -11.59
CA ARG A 218 4.66 23.85 -11.72
C ARG A 218 4.30 24.98 -10.75
N ILE A 219 5.01 25.01 -9.64
CA ILE A 219 4.94 26.06 -8.62
C ILE A 219 5.18 27.39 -9.34
N ASP A 220 4.13 28.20 -9.49
CA ASP A 220 4.29 29.62 -9.75
C ASP A 220 5.07 30.18 -8.57
N SER A 221 6.38 30.33 -8.76
CA SER A 221 7.25 31.01 -7.81
C SER A 221 6.87 32.49 -7.87
N PRO A 222 6.39 33.11 -6.78
CA PRO A 222 6.18 34.55 -6.79
C PRO A 222 7.54 35.25 -6.87
N ALA A 223 7.60 36.30 -7.70
CA ALA A 223 8.73 37.22 -7.84
C ALA A 223 8.93 38.05 -6.56
#